data_AF-A0A1H3G1I2-F1
#
_entry.id   AF-A0A1H3G1I2-F1
#
_cell.length_a   1.000
_cell.length_b   1.000
_cell.length_c   1.000
_cell.angle_alpha   90.00
_cell.angle_beta   90.00
_cell.angle_gamma   90.00
#
_symmetry.space_group_name_H-M   'P 1'
#
loop_
_entity.id
_entity.type
_entity.pdbx_description
1 polymer ?
#
loop_
_entity_poly.entity_id
_entity_poly.type
_entity_poly.pdbx_seq_one_letter_code
_entity_poly.pdbx_strand_id
1 'polypeptide(L)' 'MWDIFLMAIALMLVLEGIFPFTFPNAWRDSFRKLVELEDNQIRFIGLTSMVIGLIVLYLVN' A
#
# COMPACT_ATOMS: atom_id res chain seq x y z
N MET A 1 5.08 19.17 -14.06
CA MET A 1 4.20 18.79 -12.92
C MET A 1 3.55 17.44 -13.14
N TRP A 2 3.08 17.12 -14.35
CA TRP A 2 2.60 15.78 -14.71
C TRP A 2 3.65 14.68 -14.55
N ASP A 3 4.93 14.98 -14.78
CA ASP A 3 6.01 13.99 -14.65
C ASP A 3 6.19 13.49 -13.20
N ILE A 4 6.00 14.38 -12.21
CA ILE A 4 6.06 14.01 -10.79
C ILE A 4 4.90 13.08 -10.43
N PHE A 5 3.70 13.35 -10.96
CA PHE A 5 2.54 12.50 -10.77
C PHE A 5 2.74 11.12 -11.40
N LEU A 6 3.22 11.07 -12.65
CA LEU A 6 3.55 9.81 -13.33
C LEU A 6 4.66 9.03 -12.62
N MET A 7 5.67 9.72 -12.09
CA MET A 7 6.74 9.11 -11.31
C MET A 7 6.25 8.55 -9.97
N ALA A 8 5.35 9.25 -9.27
CA ALA A 8 4.74 8.75 -8.05
C ALA A 8 3.92 7.47 -8.30
N ILE A 9 3.15 7.43 -9.40
CA ILE A 9 2.43 6.22 -9.83
C ILE A 9 3.40 5.10 -10.19
N ALA A 10 4.45 5.39 -10.97
CA ALA A 10 5.44 4.38 -11.35
C ALA A 10 6.12 3.77 -10.11
N LEU A 11 6.49 4.59 -9.12
CA LEU A 11 7.08 4.12 -7.88
C LEU A 11 6.09 3.27 -7.07
N MET A 12 4.82 3.67 -6.98
CA MET A 12 3.77 2.90 -6.32
C MET A 12 3.61 1.51 -6.94
N LEU A 13 3.59 1.40 -8.28
CA LEU A 13 3.53 0.12 -8.99
C LEU A 13 4.76 -0.76 -8.75
N VAL A 14 5.97 -0.17 -8.74
CA VAL A 14 7.21 -0.90 -8.43
C VAL A 14 7.16 -1.44 -7.00
N LEU A 15 6.79 -0.62 -6.03
CA LEU A 15 6.70 -1.03 -4.62
C LEU A 15 5.66 -2.13 -4.42
N GLU A 16 4.49 -2.01 -5.04
CA GLU A 16 3.44 -3.02 -4.99
C GLU A 16 3.89 -4.35 -5.63
N GLY A 17 4.68 -4.29 -6.71
CA GLY A 17 5.19 -5.47 -7.42
C GLY A 17 6.35 -6.21 -6.73
N ILE A 18 7.16 -5.52 -5.91
CA ILE A 18 8.34 -6.13 -5.26
C ILE A 18 7.94 -7.31 -4.38
N PHE A 19 6.91 -7.17 -3.55
CA PHE A 19 6.52 -8.19 -2.58
C PHE A 19 6.00 -9.50 -3.23
N PRO A 20 5.05 -9.47 -4.19
CA PRO A 20 4.64 -10.69 -4.88
C PRO A 20 5.74 -11.31 -5.75
N PHE A 21 6.66 -10.50 -6.28
CA PHE A 21 7.79 -11.00 -7.08
C PHE A 21 8.83 -11.71 -6.22
N THR A 22 9.19 -11.14 -5.06
CA THR A 22 10.24 -11.67 -4.18
C THR A 22 9.75 -12.79 -3.27
N PHE A 23 8.53 -12.68 -2.72
CA PHE A 23 7.98 -13.63 -1.75
C PHE A 23 6.54 -14.06 -2.11
N PRO A 24 6.35 -14.78 -3.23
CA PRO A 24 5.01 -15.12 -3.74
C PRO A 24 4.17 -15.96 -2.77
N ASN A 25 4.79 -16.86 -1.99
CA ASN A 25 4.06 -17.71 -1.04
C ASN A 25 3.60 -16.92 0.19
N ALA A 26 4.50 -16.15 0.80
CA ALA A 26 4.16 -15.29 1.93
C ALA A 26 3.09 -14.24 1.55
N TRP A 27 3.17 -13.70 0.32
CA TRP A 27 2.15 -12.81 -0.21
C TRP A 27 0.78 -13.48 -0.30
N ARG A 28 0.69 -14.69 -0.87
CA ARG A 28 -0.57 -15.46 -0.95
C ARG A 28 -1.16 -15.74 0.43
N ASP A 29 -0.32 -16.11 1.40
CA ASP A 29 -0.79 -16.40 2.77
C ASP A 29 -1.30 -15.14 3.47
N SER A 30 -0.62 -14.01 3.31
CA SER A 30 -1.12 -12.70 3.78
C SER A 30 -2.45 -12.34 3.12
N PHE A 31 -2.58 -12.55 1.80
CA PHE A 31 -3.80 -12.23 1.07
C PHE A 31 -5.00 -13.09 1.53
N ARG A 32 -4.77 -14.38 1.81
CA ARG A 32 -5.80 -15.27 2.39
C ARG A 32 -6.30 -14.74 3.73
N LYS A 33 -5.37 -14.37 4.62
CA LYS A 33 -5.72 -13.78 5.92
C LYS A 33 -6.47 -12.46 5.77
N LEU A 34 -6.10 -11.62 4.80
CA LEU A 34 -6.78 -10.35 4.53
C LEU A 34 -8.23 -10.54 4.09
N VAL A 35 -8.53 -11.58 3.29
CA VAL A 35 -9.90 -11.88 2.83
C VAL A 35 -10.78 -12.44 3.96
N GLU A 36 -10.17 -13.01 5.01
CA GLU A 36 -10.89 -13.48 6.21
C GLU A 36 -11.23 -12.34 7.19
N LEU A 37 -10.68 -11.13 7.01
CA LEU A 37 -10.98 -9.98 7.85
C LEU A 37 -12.37 -9.40 7.55
N GLU A 38 -13.01 -8.84 8.58
CA GLU A 38 -14.25 -8.10 8.41
C GLU A 38 -14.01 -6.77 7.66
N ASP A 39 -15.02 -6.30 6.92
CA ASP A 39 -14.97 -5.03 6.17
C ASP A 39 -14.48 -3.85 7.02
N ASN A 40 -14.90 -3.79 8.29
CA ASN A 40 -14.48 -2.74 9.21
C ASN A 40 -12.98 -2.78 9.52
N GLN A 41 -12.39 -3.97 9.63
CA GLN A 41 -10.96 -4.14 9.88
C GLN A 41 -10.13 -3.70 8.66
N ILE A 42 -10.55 -4.10 7.46
CA ILE A 42 -9.90 -3.69 6.20
C ILE A 42 -9.96 -2.16 6.06
N ARG A 43 -11.12 -1.56 6.31
CA ARG A 43 -11.30 -0.10 6.28
C ARG A 43 -10.42 0.61 7.30
N PHE A 44 -10.28 0.06 8.50
CA PHE A 44 -9.44 0.67 9.55
C PHE A 44 -7.95 0.60 9.20
N ILE A 45 -7.48 -0.52 8.65
CA ILE A 45 -6.10 -0.66 8.15
C ILE A 45 -5.83 0.37 7.05
N GLY A 46 -6.76 0.49 6.09
CA GLY A 46 -6.66 1.50 5.03
C GLY A 46 -6.70 2.94 5.55
N LEU A 47 -7.55 3.24 6.52
CA LEU A 47 -7.61 4.57 7.13
C LEU A 47 -6.29 4.91 7.84
N THR A 48 -5.75 3.97 8.60
CA THR A 48 -4.49 4.16 9.32
C THR A 48 -3.34 4.41 8.35
N SER A 49 -3.25 3.65 7.24
CA SER A 49 -2.20 3.87 6.23
C SER A 49 -2.35 5.21 5.52
N MET A 50 -3.58 5.63 5.21
CA MET A 50 -3.84 6.96 4.63
C MET A 50 -3.42 8.09 5.58
N VAL A 51 -3.78 8.01 6.88
CA VAL A 51 -3.40 9.01 7.88
C VAL A 51 -1.88 9.10 8.04
N ILE A 52 -1.19 7.97 8.12
CA ILE A 52 0.28 7.95 8.17
C ILE A 52 0.87 8.60 6.91
N GLY A 53 0.35 8.27 5.72
CA GLY A 53 0.78 8.87 4.47
C GLY A 53 0.61 10.39 4.44
N LEU A 54 -0.53 10.89 4.95
CA LEU A 54 -0.79 12.33 5.07
C LEU A 54 0.16 13.03 6.06
N ILE A 55 0.44 12.39 7.21
CA ILE A 55 1.40 12.92 8.19
C ILE A 55 2.79 13.00 7.57
N VAL A 56 3.25 11.93 6.92
CA VAL A 56 4.55 11.92 6.24
C VAL A 56 4.61 13.00 5.18
N LEU A 57 3.59 13.10 4.32
CA LEU A 57 3.52 14.14 3.28
C LEU A 57 3.60 15.55 3.88
N TYR A 58 2.86 15.81 4.96
CA TYR A 58 2.89 17.10 5.66
C TYR A 58 4.25 17.43 6.29
N LEU A 59 4.98 16.43 6.76
CA LEU A 59 6.30 16.65 7.37
C LEU A 59 7.40 16.87 6.34
N VAL A 60 7.30 16.28 5.14
CA VAL A 60 8.34 16.37 4.11
C VAL A 60 8.12 17.48 3.08
N ASN A 61 6.93 18.08 3.05
CA ASN A 61 6.56 19.16 2.13
C ASN A 61 6.34 20.47 2.87
#